data_AF-A0A4Q3UAP6-F1
#
_entry.id   AF-A0A4Q3UAP6-F1
#
_cell.length_a   1.000
_cell.length_b   1.000
_cell.length_c   1.000
_cell.angle_alpha   90.00
_cell.angle_beta   90.00
_cell.angle_gamma   90.00
#
_symmetry.space_group_name_H-M   'P 1'
#
loop_
_entity.id
_entity.type
_entity.pdbx_description
1 polymer ?
#
loop_
_entity_poly.entity_id
_entity_poly.type
_entity_poly.pdbx_seq_one_letter_code
_entity_poly.pdbx_strand_id
1 'polypeptide(L)'
;MGIYRQDTFHWPPLVKSIFFVAILCSFLNTKAQTGWSSYGGDPGGARYSSLKQINTKNVKTLKQLWAFQTGELETYKGTNAIEKAAFEATPILVDNTLFFSTPSSRVFAIDAATGRQRWLYDPKVNLKNHF
;
A
#
# COMPACT_ATOMS: atom_id res chain seq x y z
N MET A 1 -10.79 66.05 6.51
CA MET A 1 -11.11 65.06 7.56
C MET A 1 -12.42 64.39 7.17
N GLY A 2 -12.38 63.38 6.30
CA GLY A 2 -13.55 62.66 5.79
C GLY A 2 -13.46 61.20 6.21
N ILE A 3 -14.49 60.72 6.91
CA ILE A 3 -14.52 59.44 7.60
C ILE A 3 -14.92 58.36 6.58
N TYR A 4 -14.05 57.39 6.31
CA TYR A 4 -14.34 56.25 5.44
C TYR A 4 -15.28 55.28 6.17
N ARG A 5 -16.48 55.06 5.61
CA ARG A 5 -17.44 54.05 6.04
C ARG A 5 -17.03 52.71 5.40
N GLN A 6 -16.71 51.71 6.22
CA GLN A 6 -16.50 50.34 5.72
C GLN A 6 -17.86 49.65 5.61
N ASP A 7 -18.41 49.62 4.40
CA ASP A 7 -19.60 48.85 4.11
C ASP A 7 -19.20 47.37 3.96
N THR A 8 -19.51 46.57 4.97
CA THR A 8 -19.29 45.12 4.92
C THR A 8 -20.36 44.50 4.02
N PHE A 9 -19.94 44.10 2.81
CA PHE A 9 -20.80 43.41 1.86
C PHE A 9 -21.19 42.03 2.43
N HIS A 10 -22.43 41.90 2.88
CA HIS A 10 -22.98 40.68 3.45
C HIS A 10 -23.70 39.86 2.37
N TRP A 11 -23.06 38.77 1.92
CA TRP A 11 -23.68 37.81 1.01
C TRP A 11 -24.91 37.11 1.65
N PRO A 12 -25.97 36.82 0.86
CA PRO A 12 -27.12 36.05 1.33
C PRO A 12 -26.70 34.64 1.81
N PRO A 13 -27.34 34.08 2.85
CA PRO A 13 -26.97 32.78 3.44
C PRO A 13 -26.99 31.62 2.44
N LEU A 14 -27.80 31.72 1.38
CA LEU A 14 -27.88 30.72 0.30
C LEU A 14 -26.61 30.70 -0.57
N VAL A 15 -25.92 31.83 -0.74
CA VAL A 15 -24.70 31.92 -1.57
C VAL A 15 -23.49 31.34 -0.84
N LYS A 16 -23.46 31.40 0.50
CA LYS A 16 -22.42 30.78 1.33
C LYS A 16 -22.51 29.24 1.35
N SER A 17 -23.73 28.69 1.29
CA SER A 17 -23.94 27.23 1.31
C SER A 17 -23.51 26.54 0.01
N ILE A 18 -23.67 27.20 -1.13
CA ILE A 18 -23.31 26.64 -2.45
C ILE A 18 -21.78 26.51 -2.60
N PHE A 19 -21.01 27.45 -2.05
CA PHE A 19 -19.54 27.36 -2.03
C PHE A 19 -19.01 26.30 -1.04
N PHE A 20 -19.70 26.07 0.08
CA PHE A 20 -19.28 25.07 1.07
C PHE A 20 -19.53 23.62 0.58
N VAL A 21 -20.60 23.39 -0.19
CA VAL A 21 -20.91 22.06 -0.77
C VAL A 21 -19.99 21.72 -1.94
N ALA A 22 -19.59 22.69 -2.77
CA ALA A 22 -18.70 22.45 -3.90
C ALA A 22 -17.26 22.06 -3.49
N ILE A 23 -16.78 22.57 -2.35
CA ILE A 23 -15.47 22.21 -1.78
C ILE A 23 -15.49 20.79 -1.20
N LEU A 24 -16.62 20.35 -0.62
CA LEU A 24 -16.76 18.99 -0.07
C LEU A 24 -16.77 17.89 -1.17
N CYS A 25 -17.35 18.17 -2.34
CA CYS A 25 -17.39 17.23 -3.46
C CYS A 25 -16.07 17.11 -4.24
N SER A 26 -15.15 18.07 -4.07
CA SER A 26 -13.86 18.07 -4.78
C SER A 26 -12.80 17.14 -4.17
N PHE A 27 -13.06 16.59 -2.97
CA PHE A 27 -12.14 15.66 -2.29
C PHE A 27 -12.39 14.18 -2.56
N LEU A 28 -13.42 13.82 -3.33
CA LEU A 28 -13.70 12.42 -3.70
C LEU A 28 -13.15 12.09 -5.10
N ASN A 29 -11.88 12.40 -5.32
CA ASN A 29 -11.16 11.88 -6.48
C ASN A 29 -9.90 11.14 -6.01
N THR A 30 -10.11 10.19 -5.11
CA THR A 30 -9.13 9.12 -4.92
C THR A 30 -9.16 8.33 -6.23
N LYS A 31 -8.23 8.63 -7.16
CA LYS A 31 -7.91 7.66 -8.21
C LYS A 31 -7.71 6.34 -7.49
N ALA A 32 -8.57 5.35 -7.75
CA ALA A 32 -8.35 4.00 -7.27
C ALA A 32 -6.91 3.66 -7.66
N GLN A 33 -6.05 3.51 -6.65
CA GLN A 33 -4.68 3.09 -6.89
C GLN A 33 -4.82 1.76 -7.63
N THR A 34 -4.34 1.73 -8.88
CA THR A 34 -4.37 0.49 -9.67
C THR A 34 -3.54 -0.53 -8.90
N GLY A 35 -4.24 -1.43 -8.21
CA GLY A 35 -3.64 -2.43 -7.35
C GLY A 35 -2.98 -3.53 -8.18
N TRP A 36 -2.50 -4.55 -7.48
CA TRP A 36 -2.00 -5.79 -8.05
C TRP A 36 -2.73 -6.93 -7.35
N SER A 37 -4.02 -7.08 -7.64
CA SER A 37 -4.92 -7.93 -6.85
C SER A 37 -4.77 -9.43 -7.12
N SER A 38 -4.05 -9.80 -8.18
CA SER A 38 -3.84 -11.18 -8.61
C SER A 38 -2.35 -11.49 -8.70
N TYR A 39 -1.96 -12.76 -8.54
CA TYR A 39 -0.56 -13.21 -8.61
C TYR A 39 0.19 -12.65 -9.83
N GLY A 40 -0.43 -12.67 -11.01
CA GLY A 40 0.16 -12.14 -12.25
C GLY A 40 -0.29 -10.72 -12.63
N GLY A 41 -0.92 -9.96 -11.73
CA GLY A 41 -1.39 -8.59 -11.97
C GLY A 41 -2.78 -8.48 -12.60
N ASP A 42 -3.15 -9.45 -13.44
CA ASP A 42 -4.46 -9.60 -14.07
C ASP A 42 -4.85 -11.09 -14.16
N PRO A 43 -6.11 -11.44 -14.50
CA PRO A 43 -6.54 -12.84 -14.60
C PRO A 43 -5.78 -13.69 -15.63
N GLY A 44 -5.23 -13.08 -16.69
CA GLY A 44 -4.40 -13.76 -17.68
C GLY A 44 -2.92 -13.85 -17.28
N GLY A 45 -2.52 -13.19 -16.20
CA GLY A 45 -1.19 -13.26 -15.64
C GLY A 45 -0.10 -12.60 -16.50
N ALA A 46 -0.42 -11.49 -17.17
CA ALA A 46 0.51 -10.83 -18.09
C ALA A 46 1.72 -10.21 -17.39
N ARG A 47 1.65 -9.99 -16.07
CA ARG A 47 2.70 -9.34 -15.26
C ARG A 47 3.06 -7.96 -15.82
N TYR A 48 2.09 -7.24 -16.36
CA TYR A 48 2.26 -5.94 -16.99
C TYR A 48 1.61 -4.82 -16.15
N SER A 49 2.32 -3.70 -16.00
CA SER A 49 1.78 -2.48 -15.40
C SER A 49 1.75 -1.35 -16.43
N SER A 50 0.62 -0.66 -16.54
CA SER A 50 0.46 0.52 -17.40
C SER A 50 0.99 1.80 -16.76
N LEU A 51 1.54 1.76 -15.55
CA LEU A 51 2.09 2.92 -14.85
C LEU A 51 3.33 3.45 -15.58
N LYS A 52 3.44 4.77 -15.69
CA LYS A 52 4.52 5.46 -16.44
C LYS A 52 5.40 6.38 -15.60
N GLN A 53 5.09 6.49 -14.29
CA GLN A 53 5.81 7.39 -13.37
C GLN A 53 7.29 7.06 -13.29
N ILE A 54 7.64 5.77 -13.21
CA ILE A 54 9.00 5.27 -13.29
C ILE A 54 9.26 4.83 -14.73
N ASN A 55 10.38 5.26 -15.30
CA ASN A 55 10.78 4.96 -16.67
C ASN A 55 12.31 4.99 -16.83
N THR A 56 12.80 4.68 -18.02
CA THR A 56 14.24 4.55 -18.31
C THR A 56 15.04 5.84 -18.08
N LYS A 57 14.38 7.02 -18.06
CA LYS A 57 15.05 8.30 -17.82
C LYS A 57 15.26 8.59 -16.34
N ASN A 58 14.40 8.08 -15.45
CA ASN A 58 14.42 8.40 -14.02
C ASN A 58 14.66 7.19 -13.09
N VAL A 59 14.69 5.95 -13.59
CA VAL A 59 14.92 4.75 -12.77
C VAL A 59 16.20 4.82 -11.92
N LYS A 60 17.23 5.49 -12.43
CA LYS A 60 18.51 5.71 -11.73
C LYS A 60 18.43 6.58 -10.47
N THR A 61 17.33 7.30 -10.26
CA THR A 61 17.16 8.18 -9.10
C THR A 61 16.29 7.57 -8.01
N LEU A 62 15.86 6.31 -8.16
CA LEU A 62 15.07 5.63 -7.15
C LEU A 62 15.89 5.45 -5.87
N LYS A 63 15.19 5.57 -4.74
CA LYS A 63 15.71 5.30 -3.41
C LYS A 63 14.78 4.33 -2.71
N GLN A 64 15.33 3.50 -1.85
CA GLN A 64 14.53 2.65 -0.97
C GLN A 64 13.67 3.53 -0.06
N LEU A 65 12.36 3.29 -0.03
CA LEU A 65 11.45 3.97 0.91
C LEU A 65 11.44 3.27 2.27
N TRP A 66 11.37 1.93 2.25
CA TRP A 66 11.39 1.11 3.45
C TRP A 66 11.89 -0.30 3.11
N ALA A 67 12.27 -1.04 4.15
CA ALA A 67 12.53 -2.48 4.10
C ALA A 67 11.79 -3.14 5.26
N PHE A 68 11.33 -4.37 5.06
CA PHE A 68 10.61 -5.14 6.06
C PHE A 68 11.31 -6.47 6.31
N GLN A 69 11.67 -6.72 7.57
CA GLN A 69 12.31 -7.97 7.97
C GLN A 69 11.24 -8.96 8.47
N THR A 70 11.03 -10.05 7.75
CA THR A 70 10.01 -11.06 8.08
C THR A 70 10.35 -11.91 9.30
N GLY A 71 11.62 -11.94 9.70
CA GLY A 71 12.13 -12.87 10.72
C GLY A 71 12.04 -14.34 10.31
N GLU A 72 11.91 -14.63 9.01
CA GLU A 72 11.67 -16.00 8.52
C GLU A 72 12.78 -16.96 8.88
N LEU A 73 14.04 -16.60 8.68
CA LEU A 73 15.15 -17.52 8.94
C LEU A 73 15.24 -17.93 10.41
N GLU A 74 14.68 -17.12 11.32
CA GLU A 74 14.60 -17.45 12.75
C GLU A 74 13.66 -18.63 13.01
N THR A 75 12.60 -18.82 12.21
CA THR A 75 11.67 -19.95 12.37
C THR A 75 12.32 -21.29 12.05
N TYR A 76 13.41 -21.28 11.28
CA TYR A 76 14.16 -22.47 10.89
C TYR A 76 15.34 -22.80 11.82
N LYS A 77 15.69 -21.92 12.76
CA LYS A 77 16.81 -22.18 13.68
C LYS A 77 16.56 -23.45 14.50
N GLY A 78 17.54 -24.37 14.50
CA GLY A 78 17.42 -25.66 15.19
C GLY A 78 16.48 -26.66 14.51
N THR A 79 16.09 -26.40 13.26
CA THR A 79 15.38 -27.35 12.39
C THR A 79 16.35 -27.93 11.37
N ASN A 80 15.93 -29.00 10.70
CA ASN A 80 16.65 -29.61 9.56
C ASN A 80 16.00 -29.25 8.22
N ALA A 81 15.23 -28.16 8.18
CA ALA A 81 14.43 -27.75 7.03
C ALA A 81 14.90 -26.41 6.41
N ILE A 82 16.12 -25.97 6.71
CA ILE A 82 16.63 -24.66 6.26
C ILE A 82 16.69 -24.55 4.73
N GLU A 83 16.89 -25.66 4.05
CA GLU A 83 16.83 -25.77 2.59
C GLU A 83 15.45 -25.46 2.01
N LYS A 84 14.40 -25.52 2.83
CA LYS A 84 13.02 -25.16 2.45
C LYS A 84 12.68 -23.68 2.71
N ALA A 85 13.64 -22.86 3.12
CA ALA A 85 13.42 -21.45 3.47
C ALA A 85 13.48 -20.46 2.28
N ALA A 86 13.32 -20.94 1.04
CA ALA A 86 13.37 -20.12 -0.16
C ALA A 86 12.15 -19.18 -0.28
N PHE A 87 12.38 -17.87 -0.39
CA PHE A 87 11.31 -16.89 -0.49
C PHE A 87 10.81 -16.75 -1.94
N GLU A 88 9.61 -17.26 -2.22
CA GLU A 88 9.06 -17.34 -3.58
C GLU A 88 7.76 -16.53 -3.79
N ALA A 89 7.32 -15.81 -2.75
CA ALA A 89 6.06 -15.08 -2.81
C ALA A 89 6.11 -13.95 -3.84
N THR A 90 5.04 -13.83 -4.65
CA THR A 90 4.73 -12.62 -5.41
C THR A 90 3.67 -11.84 -4.63
N PRO A 91 4.01 -10.67 -4.06
CA PRO A 91 3.05 -9.91 -3.26
C PRO A 91 1.86 -9.42 -4.09
N ILE A 92 0.68 -9.34 -3.45
CA ILE A 92 -0.50 -8.67 -4.01
C ILE A 92 -0.74 -7.34 -3.27
N LEU A 93 -1.29 -6.36 -3.98
CA LEU A 93 -1.59 -5.03 -3.46
C LEU A 93 -3.07 -4.72 -3.62
N VAL A 94 -3.77 -4.60 -2.49
CA VAL A 94 -5.21 -4.28 -2.42
C VAL A 94 -5.42 -3.24 -1.31
N ASP A 95 -6.17 -2.17 -1.59
CA ASP A 95 -6.51 -1.13 -0.61
C ASP A 95 -5.31 -0.60 0.20
N ASN A 96 -4.23 -0.25 -0.51
CA ASN A 96 -2.96 0.22 0.06
C ASN A 96 -2.29 -0.77 1.05
N THR A 97 -2.67 -2.04 0.98
CA THR A 97 -2.12 -3.12 1.80
C THR A 97 -1.40 -4.13 0.91
N LEU A 98 -0.13 -4.35 1.20
CA LEU A 98 0.69 -5.35 0.56
C LEU A 98 0.57 -6.67 1.33
N PHE A 99 0.15 -7.73 0.65
CA PHE A 99 0.03 -9.06 1.23
C PHE A 99 1.05 -10.01 0.60
N PHE A 100 1.73 -10.79 1.43
CA PHE A 100 2.63 -11.85 0.96
C PHE A 100 2.78 -12.95 2.02
N SER A 101 3.09 -14.16 1.56
CA SER A 101 3.42 -15.30 2.43
C SER A 101 4.92 -15.46 2.60
N THR A 102 5.31 -16.18 3.65
CA THR A 102 6.66 -16.68 3.84
C THR A 102 6.72 -18.20 3.64
N PRO A 103 7.92 -18.79 3.51
CA PRO A 103 8.11 -20.25 3.36
C PRO A 103 7.45 -21.10 4.46
N SER A 104 7.45 -20.63 5.71
CA SER A 104 6.74 -21.21 6.86
C SER A 104 5.22 -20.97 6.84
N SER A 105 4.67 -20.53 5.70
CA SER A 105 3.25 -20.25 5.48
C SER A 105 2.67 -19.13 6.35
N ARG A 106 3.50 -18.30 6.98
CA ARG A 106 3.04 -17.08 7.64
C ARG A 106 2.60 -16.07 6.59
N VAL A 107 1.55 -15.29 6.86
CA VAL A 107 1.04 -14.27 5.94
C VAL A 107 1.11 -12.91 6.60
N PHE A 108 1.79 -11.98 5.94
CA PHE A 108 1.92 -10.59 6.38
C PHE A 108 0.97 -9.70 5.60
N ALA A 109 0.35 -8.75 6.30
CA ALA A 109 -0.29 -7.59 5.71
C ALA A 109 0.47 -6.33 6.13
N ILE A 110 1.02 -5.61 5.16
CA ILE A 110 1.88 -4.46 5.38
C ILE A 110 1.22 -3.22 4.76
N ASP A 111 1.27 -2.09 5.44
CA ASP A 111 0.92 -0.81 4.84
C ASP A 111 1.93 -0.46 3.74
N ALA A 112 1.48 -0.36 2.48
CA ALA A 112 2.37 -0.24 1.32
C ALA A 112 3.16 1.08 1.29
N ALA A 113 2.64 2.14 1.91
CA ALA A 113 3.28 3.45 1.92
C ALA A 113 4.38 3.54 2.98
N THR A 114 4.15 2.94 4.16
CA THR A 114 5.03 3.10 5.34
C THR A 114 5.90 1.88 5.64
N GLY A 115 5.56 0.70 5.10
CA GLY A 115 6.22 -0.56 5.45
C GLY A 115 5.82 -1.10 6.83
N ARG A 116 4.84 -0.48 7.51
CA ARG A 116 4.40 -0.91 8.84
C ARG A 116 3.51 -2.15 8.73
N GLN A 117 3.83 -3.19 9.52
CA GLN A 117 2.96 -4.35 9.67
C GLN A 117 1.59 -3.92 10.21
N ARG A 118 0.53 -4.32 9.51
CA ARG A 118 -0.86 -4.19 9.97
C ARG A 118 -1.26 -5.40 10.80
N TRP A 119 -0.99 -6.59 10.28
CA TRP A 119 -1.21 -7.85 10.98
C TRP A 119 -0.31 -8.97 10.41
N LEU A 120 -0.22 -10.06 11.17
CA LEU A 120 0.44 -11.30 10.82
C LEU A 120 -0.49 -12.47 11.13
N TYR A 121 -0.67 -13.37 10.17
CA TYR A 121 -1.25 -14.68 10.41
C TYR A 121 -0.13 -15.72 10.47
N ASP A 122 -0.10 -16.53 11.53
CA ASP A 122 0.88 -17.60 11.72
C ASP A 122 0.17 -18.95 11.88
N PRO A 123 0.28 -19.87 10.90
CA PRO A 123 -0.32 -21.19 10.98
C PRO A 123 0.42 -22.16 11.91
N LYS A 124 1.57 -21.78 12.48
CA LYS A 124 2.39 -22.61 13.38
C LYS A 124 2.82 -23.94 12.75
N VAL A 125 3.32 -23.89 11.52
CA VAL A 125 3.86 -25.08 10.82
C VAL A 125 4.93 -25.76 11.66
N ASN A 126 4.83 -27.07 11.83
CA ASN A 126 5.88 -27.84 12.50
C ASN A 126 7.03 -28.13 11.52
N LEU A 127 8.10 -27.33 11.64
CA LEU A 127 9.30 -27.44 10.81
C LEU A 127 10.29 -28.53 11.27
N LYS A 128 10.01 -29.24 12.36
CA LYS A 128 10.87 -30.32 12.90
C LYS A 128 10.42 -31.71 12.46
N ASN A 129 9.17 -31.84 12.02
CA ASN A 129 8.67 -33.11 11.50
C ASN A 129 8.99 -33.21 10.01
N HIS A 130 9.57 -34.34 9.63
CA HIS A 130 9.77 -34.68 8.23
C HIS A 130 8.40 -34.99 7.60
N PHE A 131 8.08 -34.29 6.52
CA PHE A 131 7.12 -34.73 5.51
C PHE A 131 7.91 -35.26 4.33
#